data_AF-A0A959QIY6-F1
#
_entry.id   AF-A0A959QIY6-F1
#
_cell.length_a   1.000
_cell.length_b   1.000
_cell.length_c   1.000
_cell.angle_alpha   90.00
_cell.angle_beta   90.00
_cell.angle_gamma   90.00
#
_symmetry.space_group_name_H-M   'P 1'
#
loop_
_entity.id
_entity.type
_entity.pdbx_description
1 polymer ?
#
loop_
_entity_poly.entity_id
_entity_poly.type
_entity_poly.pdbx_seq_one_letter_code
_entity_poly.pdbx_strand_id
1 'polypeptide(L)'
;MQGLGLFTPVIIPSSGVKINHKDKILSLGSCFSDNIGHRLKNAGFNVHINPFGTIFNSHSLANILDSINNPEYIVNEAMFQNNSDGQVFHFDYTSKLNCDTKEDYCKNLKNIVNEIEDIDILLITLGTSYVYELQSVGNIVANCHKQNQNLFNKTLLSTDYQYEKLHSTIKQLKTRNEHLRKVVVTVSPVRHTKDGMVENTRSKARLLEVCHRLVESDDMIEYFPSFEIMIEELRDYRFYCRDLIHPNDLAIDIIWEKFSQSNFNLETITISLQMENYNQLKRHIPMSQSGKEAQLKKLISMQEVLIQKYPDLNFDKRF
;
A
#
# COMPACT_ATOMS: atom_id res chain seq x y z
N MET A 1 -31.69 -21.11 -23.27
CA MET A 1 -31.25 -21.18 -21.86
C MET A 1 -29.89 -20.51 -21.78
N GLN A 2 -29.78 -19.32 -21.18
CA GLN A 2 -28.47 -18.84 -20.72
C GLN A 2 -27.96 -19.88 -19.73
N GLY A 3 -26.74 -20.39 -19.94
CA GLY A 3 -26.15 -21.40 -19.06
C GLY A 3 -26.13 -20.91 -17.61
N LEU A 4 -26.18 -21.84 -16.66
CA LEU A 4 -26.03 -21.52 -15.25
C LEU A 4 -24.71 -20.76 -15.04
N GLY A 5 -24.78 -19.47 -14.74
CA GLY A 5 -23.61 -18.65 -14.43
C GLY A 5 -23.07 -19.03 -13.05
N LEU A 6 -22.01 -19.85 -13.02
CA LEU A 6 -21.34 -20.27 -11.78
C LEU A 6 -20.26 -19.27 -11.31
N PHE A 7 -20.32 -18.03 -11.80
CA PHE A 7 -19.38 -16.97 -11.46
C PHE A 7 -20.14 -15.75 -10.95
N THR A 8 -19.63 -15.15 -9.87
CA THR A 8 -20.15 -13.94 -9.23
C THR A 8 -19.13 -12.81 -9.40
N PRO A 9 -19.03 -12.21 -10.59
CA PRO A 9 -18.08 -11.14 -10.84
C PRO A 9 -18.40 -9.92 -9.98
N VAL A 10 -17.39 -9.39 -9.32
CA VAL A 10 -17.46 -8.13 -8.60
C VAL A 10 -17.48 -7.00 -9.63
N ILE A 11 -18.49 -6.14 -9.53
CA ILE A 11 -18.59 -4.95 -10.38
C ILE A 11 -17.60 -3.92 -9.85
N ILE A 12 -16.66 -3.53 -10.70
CA ILE A 12 -15.66 -2.52 -10.38
C ILE A 12 -16.00 -1.27 -11.20
N PRO A 13 -16.45 -0.18 -10.56
CA PRO A 13 -16.67 1.07 -11.26
C PRO A 13 -15.40 1.53 -11.97
N SER A 14 -15.57 2.12 -13.16
CA SER A 14 -14.47 2.81 -13.81
C SER A 14 -14.15 4.05 -12.98
N SER A 15 -12.88 4.22 -12.61
CA SER A 15 -12.44 5.40 -11.91
C SER A 15 -12.73 6.68 -12.71
N GLY A 16 -13.20 7.73 -12.03
CA GLY A 16 -13.37 9.06 -12.62
C GLY A 16 -12.03 9.72 -12.91
N VAL A 17 -11.04 9.52 -12.04
CA VAL A 17 -9.69 10.08 -12.17
C VAL A 17 -8.67 8.98 -12.50
N LYS A 18 -8.19 8.93 -13.75
CA LYS A 18 -7.21 7.93 -14.18
C LYS A 18 -5.80 8.23 -13.67
N ILE A 19 -5.11 7.20 -13.22
CA ILE A 19 -3.69 7.21 -12.84
C ILE A 19 -2.84 7.00 -14.10
N ASN A 20 -1.71 7.69 -14.22
CA ASN A 20 -0.77 7.60 -15.32
C ASN A 20 0.70 7.73 -14.83
N HIS A 21 1.66 7.52 -15.72
CA HIS A 21 3.10 7.45 -15.37
C HIS A 21 3.72 8.76 -14.88
N LYS A 22 3.03 9.90 -15.02
CA LYS A 22 3.49 11.19 -14.48
C LYS A 22 3.16 11.37 -12.99
N ASP A 23 2.22 10.59 -12.48
CA ASP A 23 1.79 10.68 -11.10
C ASP A 23 2.88 10.20 -10.14
N LYS A 24 3.08 10.97 -9.07
CA LYS A 24 3.78 10.53 -7.87
C LYS A 24 2.79 9.81 -6.96
N ILE A 25 3.02 8.52 -6.74
CA ILE A 25 2.11 7.65 -6.01
C ILE A 25 2.70 7.34 -4.63
N LEU A 26 1.90 7.50 -3.58
CA LEU A 26 2.20 6.96 -2.26
C LEU A 26 1.26 5.79 -1.96
N SER A 27 1.82 4.61 -1.72
CA SER A 27 1.07 3.40 -1.34
C SER A 27 1.34 3.06 0.13
N LEU A 28 0.30 3.12 0.97
CA LEU A 28 0.35 2.84 2.39
C LEU A 28 -0.62 1.74 2.77
N GLY A 29 -0.23 0.85 3.68
CA GLY A 29 -1.14 -0.09 4.29
C GLY A 29 -0.57 -1.45 4.60
N SER A 30 -1.45 -2.45 4.58
CA SER A 30 -1.11 -3.85 4.82
C SER A 30 -0.07 -4.40 3.82
N CYS A 31 0.41 -5.62 4.05
CA CYS A 31 1.36 -6.29 3.15
C CYS A 31 0.81 -6.46 1.72
N PHE A 32 -0.52 -6.44 1.54
CA PHE A 32 -1.12 -6.41 0.22
C PHE A 32 -0.81 -5.12 -0.56
N SER A 33 -0.62 -3.99 0.14
CA SER A 33 -0.20 -2.72 -0.47
C SER A 33 1.19 -2.84 -1.09
N ASP A 34 2.08 -3.65 -0.50
CA ASP A 34 3.41 -3.92 -1.07
C ASP A 34 3.30 -4.67 -2.39
N ASN A 35 2.42 -5.68 -2.48
CA ASN A 35 2.19 -6.43 -3.72
C ASN A 35 1.74 -5.51 -4.86
N ILE A 36 0.71 -4.69 -4.63
CA ILE A 36 0.20 -3.75 -5.65
C ILE A 36 1.21 -2.63 -5.93
N GLY A 37 1.89 -2.12 -4.90
CA GLY A 37 2.97 -1.14 -5.05
C GLY A 37 4.11 -1.66 -5.93
N HIS A 38 4.52 -2.92 -5.75
CA HIS A 38 5.56 -3.54 -6.57
C HIS A 38 5.09 -3.79 -8.00
N ARG A 39 3.81 -4.09 -8.23
CA ARG A 39 3.23 -4.17 -9.58
C ARG A 39 3.24 -2.79 -10.27
N LEU A 40 2.86 -1.72 -9.58
CA LEU A 40 3.01 -0.33 -10.05
C LEU A 40 4.47 0.00 -10.40
N LYS A 41 5.42 -0.30 -9.50
CA LYS A 41 6.84 -0.05 -9.76
C LYS A 41 7.34 -0.84 -10.98
N ASN A 42 6.97 -2.12 -11.10
CA ASN A 42 7.31 -2.97 -12.24
C ASN A 42 6.67 -2.47 -13.55
N ALA A 43 5.53 -1.80 -13.48
CA ALA A 43 4.86 -1.15 -14.60
C ALA A 43 5.40 0.27 -14.92
N GLY A 44 6.46 0.71 -14.24
CA GLY A 44 7.19 1.95 -14.52
C GLY A 44 6.67 3.21 -13.83
N PHE A 45 5.76 3.08 -12.86
CA PHE A 45 5.23 4.23 -12.11
C PHE A 45 6.24 4.74 -11.07
N ASN A 46 6.19 6.03 -10.79
CA ASN A 46 6.88 6.63 -9.64
C ASN A 46 6.07 6.37 -8.36
N VAL A 47 6.48 5.37 -7.58
CA VAL A 47 5.73 4.93 -6.40
C VAL A 47 6.63 4.76 -5.16
N HIS A 48 6.22 5.39 -4.06
CA HIS A 48 6.73 5.12 -2.72
C HIS A 48 5.87 4.04 -2.06
N ILE A 49 6.49 2.89 -1.77
CA ILE A 49 5.80 1.70 -1.25
C ILE A 49 6.09 1.58 0.23
N ASN A 50 5.07 1.76 1.08
CA ASN A 50 5.14 1.64 2.53
C ASN A 50 6.48 2.19 3.10
N PRO A 51 6.79 3.48 2.88
CA PRO A 51 8.09 4.02 3.28
C PRO A 51 8.33 3.89 4.80
N PHE A 52 7.29 3.99 5.62
CA PHE A 52 7.31 3.75 7.08
C PHE A 52 7.18 2.26 7.49
N GLY A 53 7.07 1.37 6.50
CA GLY A 53 6.78 -0.04 6.64
C GLY A 53 5.28 -0.36 6.68
N THR A 54 4.97 -1.66 6.73
CA THR A 54 3.61 -2.18 6.62
C THR A 54 2.77 -1.88 7.86
N ILE A 55 1.71 -1.06 7.70
CA ILE A 55 0.78 -0.70 8.78
C ILE A 55 -0.64 -1.13 8.42
N PHE A 56 -1.32 -1.79 9.35
CA PHE A 56 -2.59 -2.46 9.04
C PHE A 56 -3.84 -1.69 9.47
N ASN A 57 -3.75 -0.82 10.48
CA ASN A 57 -4.91 -0.18 11.08
C ASN A 57 -5.01 1.30 10.69
N SER A 58 -6.24 1.81 10.66
CA SER A 58 -6.53 3.18 10.22
C SER A 58 -5.94 4.25 11.13
N HIS A 59 -5.90 4.03 12.45
CA HIS A 59 -5.31 5.00 13.40
C HIS A 59 -3.84 5.24 13.08
N SER A 60 -3.04 4.18 13.00
CA SER A 60 -1.61 4.28 12.74
C SER A 60 -1.31 4.82 11.35
N LEU A 61 -2.13 4.48 10.34
CA LEU A 61 -2.01 5.09 9.01
C LEU A 61 -2.32 6.59 9.04
N ALA A 62 -3.33 7.01 9.79
CA ALA A 62 -3.61 8.42 9.98
C ALA A 62 -2.47 9.13 10.72
N ASN A 63 -1.84 8.52 11.73
CA ASN A 63 -0.66 9.12 12.37
C ASN A 63 0.51 9.30 11.40
N ILE A 64 0.71 8.37 10.46
CA ILE A 64 1.70 8.54 9.38
C ILE A 64 1.35 9.74 8.51
N LEU A 65 0.10 9.86 8.08
CA LEU A 65 -0.33 10.99 7.26
C LEU A 65 -0.27 12.32 8.04
N ASP A 66 -0.59 12.32 9.33
CA ASP A 66 -0.42 13.49 10.21
C ASP A 66 1.06 13.90 10.33
N SER A 67 1.98 12.92 10.31
CA SER A 67 3.43 13.18 10.29
C SER A 67 3.87 13.89 9.00
N ILE A 68 3.21 13.59 7.88
CA ILE A 68 3.42 14.29 6.60
C ILE A 68 2.81 15.70 6.66
N ASN A 69 1.65 15.83 7.28
CA ASN A 69 0.97 17.12 7.46
C ASN A 69 1.70 18.07 8.41
N ASN A 70 2.44 17.54 9.39
CA ASN A 70 3.08 18.30 10.47
C ASN A 70 4.50 17.77 10.77
N PRO A 71 5.48 17.97 9.87
CA PRO A 71 6.83 17.40 10.00
C PRO A 71 7.65 17.94 11.19
N GLU A 72 7.17 19.00 11.84
CA GLU A 72 7.73 19.55 13.07
C GLU A 72 7.37 18.74 14.33
N TYR A 73 6.28 17.95 14.31
CA TYR A 73 5.72 17.24 15.47
C TYR A 73 5.65 15.72 15.29
N ILE A 74 6.63 15.15 14.60
CA ILE A 74 6.53 13.78 14.09
C ILE A 74 6.53 12.70 15.18
N VAL A 75 7.27 12.88 16.28
CA VAL A 75 7.50 11.82 17.26
C VAL A 75 7.06 12.19 18.66
N ASN A 76 6.50 11.21 19.38
CA ASN A 76 6.23 11.30 20.80
C ASN A 76 7.42 10.68 21.55
N GLU A 77 8.22 11.50 22.24
CA GLU A 77 9.41 11.03 22.96
C GLU A 77 9.15 9.88 23.95
N ALA A 78 7.93 9.82 24.52
CA ALA A 78 7.52 8.77 25.45
C ALA A 78 7.33 7.39 24.78
N MET A 79 7.29 7.34 23.45
CA MET A 79 7.04 6.13 22.66
C MET A 79 8.33 5.49 22.13
N PHE A 80 9.50 6.07 22.43
CA PHE A 80 10.79 5.46 22.13
C PHE A 80 11.17 4.39 23.14
N GLN A 81 11.76 3.30 22.64
CA GLN A 81 12.33 2.20 23.42
C GLN A 81 13.55 1.64 22.69
N ASN A 82 14.32 0.81 23.39
CA ASN A 82 15.43 0.06 22.80
C ASN A 82 15.08 -1.43 22.69
N ASN A 83 15.47 -2.06 21.59
CA ASN A 83 15.38 -3.52 21.45
C ASN A 83 16.57 -4.22 22.14
N SER A 84 16.59 -5.55 22.09
CA SER A 84 17.67 -6.37 22.69
C SER A 84 19.05 -6.11 22.10
N ASP A 85 19.11 -5.59 20.88
CA ASP A 85 20.34 -5.33 20.14
C ASP A 85 20.84 -3.89 20.35
N GLY A 86 20.17 -3.13 21.23
CA GLY A 86 20.50 -1.74 21.56
C GLY A 86 20.00 -0.71 20.55
N GLN A 87 19.25 -1.13 19.53
CA GLN A 87 18.67 -0.20 18.55
C GLN A 87 17.42 0.47 19.10
N VAL A 88 17.29 1.76 18.79
CA VAL A 88 16.12 2.58 19.06
C VAL A 88 14.99 2.19 18.11
N PHE A 89 13.79 2.06 18.67
CA PHE A 89 12.54 1.94 17.92
C PHE A 89 11.46 2.84 18.51
N HIS A 90 10.44 3.15 17.70
CA HIS A 90 9.28 3.93 18.10
C HIS A 90 8.00 3.13 17.82
N PHE A 91 7.06 3.14 18.76
CA PHE A 91 5.84 2.33 18.67
C PHE A 91 4.86 2.73 17.55
N ASP A 92 4.90 3.99 17.09
CA ASP A 92 4.07 4.47 15.96
C ASP A 92 4.58 4.05 14.57
N TYR A 93 5.76 3.43 14.48
CA TYR A 93 6.30 2.96 13.21
C TYR A 93 6.82 1.53 13.30
N THR A 94 7.13 0.95 12.15
CA THR A 94 7.61 -0.43 12.08
C THR A 94 9.11 -0.52 12.38
N SER A 95 9.58 -1.76 12.55
CA SER A 95 11.00 -2.05 12.72
C SER A 95 11.88 -1.64 11.53
N LYS A 96 11.29 -1.26 10.38
CA LYS A 96 12.02 -0.75 9.20
C LYS A 96 12.83 0.52 9.52
N LEU A 97 12.38 1.32 10.49
CA LEU A 97 13.02 2.58 10.87
C LEU A 97 14.01 2.44 12.03
N ASN A 98 14.14 1.26 12.62
CA ASN A 98 15.02 1.06 13.77
C ASN A 98 16.47 1.42 13.41
N CYS A 99 17.14 2.11 14.31
CA CYS A 99 18.51 2.58 14.13
C CYS A 99 19.20 2.76 15.48
N ASP A 100 20.45 3.21 15.48
CA ASP A 100 21.28 3.18 16.68
C ASP A 100 20.95 4.32 17.67
N THR A 101 20.44 5.45 17.19
CA THR A 101 20.16 6.63 18.01
C THR A 101 18.78 7.22 17.73
N LYS A 102 18.23 7.98 18.69
CA LYS A 102 16.97 8.73 18.51
C LYS A 102 17.12 9.83 17.47
N GLU A 103 18.28 10.48 17.46
CA GLU A 103 18.61 11.55 16.52
C GLU A 103 18.60 11.03 15.08
N ASP A 104 19.23 9.88 14.82
CA ASP A 104 19.21 9.23 13.51
C ASP A 104 17.80 8.79 13.14
N TYR A 105 17.00 8.32 14.11
CA TYR A 105 15.61 7.92 13.88
C TYR A 105 14.79 9.08 13.35
N CYS A 106 14.81 10.20 14.08
CA CYS A 106 14.11 11.43 13.72
C CYS A 106 14.59 11.98 12.38
N LYS A 107 15.90 11.90 12.09
CA LYS A 107 16.48 12.33 10.81
C LYS A 107 15.99 11.47 9.65
N ASN A 108 16.04 10.14 9.78
CA ASN A 108 15.59 9.21 8.76
C ASN A 108 14.10 9.40 8.46
N LEU A 109 13.31 9.61 9.51
CA LEU A 109 11.88 9.85 9.41
C LEU A 109 11.55 11.16 8.70
N LYS A 110 12.27 12.25 9.00
CA LYS A 110 12.17 13.51 8.26
C LYS A 110 12.55 13.37 6.79
N ASN A 111 13.61 12.62 6.49
CA ASN A 111 14.00 12.36 5.10
C ASN A 111 12.89 11.64 4.33
N ILE A 112 12.28 10.62 4.94
CA ILE A 112 11.14 9.92 4.35
C ILE A 112 9.98 10.88 4.06
N VAL A 113 9.62 11.74 5.03
CA VAL A 113 8.53 12.71 4.86
C VAL A 113 8.84 13.68 3.71
N ASN A 114 10.07 14.17 3.62
CA ASN A 114 10.50 15.07 2.53
C ASN A 114 10.47 14.38 1.15
N GLU A 115 10.75 13.08 1.08
CA GLU A 115 10.70 12.32 -0.17
C GLU A 115 9.28 12.12 -0.71
N ILE A 116 8.27 12.19 0.16
CA ILE A 116 6.86 11.96 -0.18
C ILE A 116 6.02 13.25 -0.14
N GLU A 117 6.67 14.40 -0.26
CA GLU A 117 5.99 15.68 -0.53
C GLU A 117 5.42 15.71 -1.96
N ASP A 118 4.34 16.48 -2.14
CA ASP A 118 3.68 16.72 -3.44
C ASP A 118 3.24 15.45 -4.19
N ILE A 119 2.64 14.49 -3.50
CA ILE A 119 2.04 13.31 -4.13
C ILE A 119 0.78 13.67 -4.93
N ASP A 120 0.56 13.01 -6.07
CA ASP A 120 -0.66 13.17 -6.86
C ASP A 120 -1.73 12.16 -6.44
N ILE A 121 -1.30 10.95 -6.08
CA ILE A 121 -2.18 9.80 -5.82
C ILE A 121 -1.79 9.14 -4.49
N LEU A 122 -2.77 8.96 -3.61
CA LEU A 122 -2.62 8.22 -2.36
C LEU A 122 -3.41 6.90 -2.43
N LEU A 123 -2.75 5.77 -2.19
CA LEU A 123 -3.38 4.46 -2.07
C LEU A 123 -3.33 4.02 -0.61
N ILE A 124 -4.49 3.68 -0.02
CA ILE A 124 -4.61 3.23 1.37
C ILE A 124 -5.23 1.83 1.39
N THR A 125 -4.47 0.85 1.89
CA THR A 125 -4.92 -0.54 2.04
C THR A 125 -5.11 -0.90 3.52
N LEU A 126 -6.35 -0.90 4.02
CA LEU A 126 -6.67 -1.20 5.41
C LEU A 126 -6.67 -2.71 5.67
N GLY A 127 -5.94 -3.14 6.70
CA GLY A 127 -5.80 -4.55 7.10
C GLY A 127 -6.78 -4.98 8.19
N THR A 128 -6.82 -4.25 9.31
CA THR A 128 -7.63 -4.60 10.49
C THR A 128 -8.09 -3.37 11.29
N SER A 129 -9.28 -3.45 11.90
CA SER A 129 -9.77 -2.51 12.92
C SER A 129 -9.32 -2.86 14.35
N TYR A 130 -8.63 -3.99 14.54
CA TYR A 130 -8.00 -4.29 15.83
C TYR A 130 -6.71 -3.49 15.99
N VAL A 131 -6.56 -2.88 17.16
CA VAL A 131 -5.37 -2.14 17.54
C VAL A 131 -4.85 -2.59 18.89
N TYR A 132 -3.61 -2.23 19.17
CA TYR A 132 -2.96 -2.40 20.46
C TYR A 132 -2.67 -1.02 21.04
N GLU A 133 -2.99 -0.83 22.30
CA GLU A 133 -2.74 0.39 23.04
C GLU A 133 -1.67 0.12 24.09
N LEU A 134 -0.59 0.90 24.09
CA LEU A 134 0.48 0.79 25.07
C LEU A 134 0.01 1.37 26.40
N GLN A 135 -0.12 0.52 27.42
CA GLN A 135 -0.74 0.88 28.70
C GLN A 135 0.00 2.01 29.43
N SER A 136 1.32 2.11 29.28
CA SER A 136 2.13 3.11 30.00
C SER A 136 1.89 4.56 29.54
N VAL A 137 1.39 4.75 28.31
CA VAL A 137 1.16 6.09 27.73
C VAL A 137 -0.30 6.28 27.32
N GLY A 138 -1.07 5.20 27.13
CA GLY A 138 -2.46 5.25 26.67
C GLY A 138 -2.59 5.52 25.16
N ASN A 139 -1.54 5.27 24.39
CA ASN A 139 -1.49 5.51 22.95
C ASN A 139 -1.65 4.21 22.17
N ILE A 140 -2.45 4.25 21.11
CA ILE A 140 -2.48 3.18 20.10
C ILE A 140 -1.13 3.12 19.39
N VAL A 141 -0.62 1.91 19.20
CA VAL A 141 0.67 1.65 18.56
C VAL A 141 0.49 1.03 17.18
N ALA A 142 1.41 1.33 16.28
CA ALA A 142 1.45 0.75 14.95
C ALA A 142 2.11 -0.64 14.94
N ASN A 143 3.11 -0.84 15.80
CA ASN A 143 3.83 -2.09 15.93
C ASN A 143 4.19 -2.35 17.39
N CYS A 144 3.94 -3.55 17.91
CA CYS A 144 4.29 -3.91 19.30
C CYS A 144 5.76 -4.31 19.46
N HIS A 145 6.58 -4.33 18.39
CA HIS A 145 8.02 -4.61 18.38
C HIS A 145 8.43 -5.88 19.13
N LYS A 146 7.59 -6.92 19.01
CA LYS A 146 7.73 -8.22 19.70
C LYS A 146 7.89 -8.09 21.23
N GLN A 147 7.48 -6.97 21.81
CA GLN A 147 7.48 -6.75 23.25
C GLN A 147 6.45 -7.63 23.96
N ASN A 148 6.53 -7.70 25.28
CA ASN A 148 5.60 -8.48 26.09
C ASN A 148 4.15 -8.01 25.85
N GLN A 149 3.26 -8.95 25.54
CA GLN A 149 1.85 -8.65 25.23
C GLN A 149 1.11 -8.01 26.41
N ASN A 150 1.55 -8.24 27.66
CA ASN A 150 0.96 -7.64 28.86
C ASN A 150 1.14 -6.11 28.92
N LEU A 151 2.00 -5.53 28.09
CA LEU A 151 2.16 -4.08 27.97
C LEU A 151 1.03 -3.44 27.17
N PHE A 152 0.21 -4.24 26.48
CA PHE A 152 -0.76 -3.75 25.52
C PHE A 152 -2.18 -4.17 25.85
N ASN A 153 -3.11 -3.24 25.69
CA ASN A 153 -4.53 -3.53 25.63
C ASN A 153 -4.96 -3.66 24.18
N LYS A 154 -5.70 -4.72 23.87
CA LYS A 154 -6.21 -4.94 22.52
C LYS A 154 -7.65 -4.43 22.41
N THR A 155 -7.90 -3.55 21.45
CA THR A 155 -9.21 -2.92 21.25
C THR A 155 -9.66 -3.05 19.80
N LEU A 156 -10.96 -3.26 19.59
CA LEU A 156 -11.57 -3.19 18.26
C LEU A 156 -12.16 -1.79 18.05
N LEU A 157 -11.54 -0.99 17.21
CA LEU A 157 -11.95 0.41 16.96
C LEU A 157 -13.35 0.51 16.38
N SER A 158 -14.13 1.51 16.81
CA SER A 158 -15.43 1.81 16.22
C SER A 158 -15.29 2.33 14.79
N THR A 159 -16.35 2.21 13.97
CA THR A 159 -16.38 2.77 12.62
C THR A 159 -16.26 4.29 12.65
N ASP A 160 -16.97 4.96 13.57
CA ASP A 160 -16.94 6.42 13.73
C ASP A 160 -15.52 6.95 14.00
N TYR A 161 -14.82 6.35 14.97
CA TYR A 161 -13.46 6.77 15.30
C TYR A 161 -12.51 6.65 14.10
N GLN A 162 -12.57 5.51 13.40
CA GLN A 162 -11.71 5.24 12.26
C GLN A 162 -12.01 6.19 11.09
N TYR A 163 -13.30 6.44 10.80
CA TYR A 163 -13.73 7.39 9.78
C TYR A 163 -13.27 8.80 10.12
N GLU A 164 -13.61 9.33 11.30
CA GLU A 164 -13.29 10.71 11.67
C GLU A 164 -11.79 10.98 11.62
N LYS A 165 -10.99 10.04 12.15
CA LYS A 165 -9.54 10.15 12.15
C LYS A 165 -8.98 10.18 10.72
N LEU A 166 -9.31 9.20 9.87
CA LEU A 166 -8.83 9.16 8.48
C LEU A 166 -9.34 10.35 7.67
N HIS A 167 -10.62 10.67 7.75
CA HIS A 167 -11.25 11.76 7.01
C HIS A 167 -10.59 13.11 7.35
N SER A 168 -10.41 13.40 8.65
CA SER A 168 -9.77 14.65 9.08
C SER A 168 -8.34 14.77 8.54
N THR A 169 -7.58 13.67 8.56
CA THR A 169 -6.17 13.66 8.17
C THR A 169 -6.00 13.74 6.65
N ILE A 170 -6.84 13.03 5.88
CA ILE A 170 -6.86 13.13 4.41
C ILE A 170 -7.26 14.54 3.98
N LYS A 171 -8.24 15.16 4.65
CA LYS A 171 -8.65 16.54 4.38
C LYS A 171 -7.51 17.54 4.64
N GLN A 172 -6.76 17.36 5.73
CA GLN A 172 -5.59 18.19 6.00
C GLN A 172 -4.50 18.00 4.94
N LEU A 173 -4.24 16.76 4.52
CA LEU A 173 -3.28 16.46 3.48
C LEU A 173 -3.64 17.14 2.16
N LYS A 174 -4.92 17.08 1.75
CA LYS A 174 -5.44 17.79 0.58
C LYS A 174 -5.30 19.31 0.70
N THR A 175 -5.48 19.85 1.89
CA THR A 175 -5.34 21.30 2.15
C THR A 175 -3.87 21.75 2.03
N ARG A 176 -2.93 20.91 2.46
CA ARG A 176 -1.49 21.17 2.39
C ARG A 176 -0.91 20.94 1.00
N ASN A 177 -1.41 19.94 0.28
CA ASN A 177 -0.93 19.52 -1.02
C ASN A 177 -2.07 19.60 -2.05
N GLU A 178 -2.15 20.73 -2.77
CA GLU A 178 -3.14 20.97 -3.82
C GLU A 178 -2.97 20.04 -5.04
N HIS A 179 -1.81 19.37 -5.19
CA HIS A 179 -1.57 18.41 -6.26
C HIS A 179 -2.22 17.05 -6.00
N LEU A 180 -2.59 16.74 -4.74
CA LEU A 180 -3.31 15.50 -4.42
C LEU A 180 -4.66 15.51 -5.14
N ARG A 181 -4.75 14.71 -6.21
CA ARG A 181 -5.91 14.68 -7.11
C ARG A 181 -6.74 13.41 -6.98
N LYS A 182 -6.25 12.42 -6.24
CA LYS A 182 -6.95 11.15 -6.04
C LYS A 182 -6.52 10.42 -4.77
N VAL A 183 -7.48 9.82 -4.09
CA VAL A 183 -7.22 8.81 -3.05
C VAL A 183 -7.95 7.53 -3.43
N VAL A 184 -7.27 6.38 -3.37
CA VAL A 184 -7.90 5.07 -3.51
C VAL A 184 -7.83 4.35 -2.16
N VAL A 185 -8.98 4.03 -1.60
CA VAL A 185 -9.09 3.23 -0.39
C VAL A 185 -9.49 1.80 -0.74
N THR A 186 -8.94 0.82 -0.03
CA THR A 186 -9.31 -0.59 -0.21
C THR A 186 -9.17 -1.36 1.11
N VAL A 187 -9.98 -2.40 1.27
CA VAL A 187 -9.81 -3.37 2.36
C VAL A 187 -8.91 -4.50 1.86
N SER A 188 -7.88 -4.82 2.63
CA SER A 188 -6.92 -5.88 2.29
C SER A 188 -7.62 -7.25 2.18
N PRO A 189 -7.32 -8.06 1.14
CA PRO A 189 -7.81 -9.44 1.01
C PRO A 189 -7.14 -10.42 1.99
N VAL A 190 -6.06 -10.01 2.67
CA VAL A 190 -5.35 -10.85 3.64
C VAL A 190 -6.22 -11.11 4.88
N ARG A 191 -6.31 -12.38 5.28
CA ARG A 191 -7.11 -12.81 6.43
C ARG A 191 -6.34 -12.60 7.75
N HIS A 192 -6.90 -11.87 8.70
CA HIS A 192 -6.32 -11.70 10.04
C HIS A 192 -6.89 -12.74 11.01
N THR A 193 -6.36 -13.96 10.97
CA THR A 193 -6.98 -15.14 11.62
C THR A 193 -6.48 -15.44 13.02
N LYS A 194 -5.48 -14.69 13.51
CA LYS A 194 -4.82 -14.93 14.82
C LYS A 194 -5.82 -15.06 15.97
N ASP A 195 -6.90 -14.30 15.91
CA ASP A 195 -7.92 -14.26 16.96
C ASP A 195 -9.22 -14.99 16.60
N GLY A 196 -9.31 -15.52 15.38
CA GLY A 196 -10.50 -16.20 14.86
C GLY A 196 -11.09 -15.56 13.60
N MET A 197 -11.90 -16.35 12.91
CA MET A 197 -12.55 -15.92 11.66
C MET A 197 -13.70 -14.95 11.89
N VAL A 198 -14.37 -15.05 13.04
CA VAL A 198 -15.44 -14.12 13.43
C VAL A 198 -14.86 -12.73 13.65
N GLU A 199 -13.74 -12.64 14.35
CA GLU A 199 -12.96 -11.44 14.62
C GLU A 199 -12.48 -10.81 13.32
N ASN A 200 -11.90 -11.61 12.42
CA ASN A 200 -11.52 -11.15 11.08
C ASN A 200 -12.72 -10.56 10.35
N THR A 201 -13.86 -11.27 10.31
CA THR A 201 -15.05 -10.83 9.58
C THR A 201 -15.61 -9.53 10.15
N ARG A 202 -15.71 -9.42 11.48
CA ARG A 202 -16.13 -8.19 12.17
C ARG A 202 -15.20 -7.01 11.87
N SER A 203 -13.89 -7.27 11.86
CA SER A 203 -12.87 -6.28 11.53
C SER A 203 -13.02 -5.79 10.09
N LYS A 204 -13.11 -6.70 9.11
CA LYS A 204 -13.29 -6.35 7.68
C LYS A 204 -14.60 -5.61 7.43
N ALA A 205 -15.70 -6.02 8.07
CA ALA A 205 -16.98 -5.32 7.96
C ALA A 205 -16.89 -3.86 8.43
N ARG A 206 -16.18 -3.59 9.53
CA ARG A 206 -15.95 -2.20 9.99
C ARG A 206 -15.09 -1.41 9.01
N LEU A 207 -14.06 -2.02 8.44
CA LEU A 207 -13.21 -1.35 7.45
C LEU A 207 -13.95 -1.03 6.15
N LEU A 208 -14.82 -1.93 5.69
CA LEU A 208 -15.68 -1.70 4.53
C LEU A 208 -16.56 -0.46 4.75
N GLU A 209 -17.24 -0.40 5.90
CA GLU A 209 -18.06 0.76 6.28
C GLU A 209 -17.24 2.06 6.30
N VAL A 210 -16.04 2.03 6.90
CA VAL A 210 -15.14 3.20 6.94
C VAL A 210 -14.73 3.64 5.54
N CYS A 211 -14.35 2.71 4.65
CA CYS A 211 -14.00 3.02 3.27
C CYS A 211 -15.17 3.67 2.52
N HIS A 212 -16.38 3.14 2.65
CA HIS A 212 -17.55 3.68 1.94
C HIS A 212 -17.96 5.06 2.47
N ARG A 213 -17.91 5.28 3.79
CA ARG A 213 -18.11 6.62 4.35
C ARG A 213 -17.09 7.64 3.85
N LEU A 214 -15.82 7.24 3.65
CA LEU A 214 -14.81 8.12 3.05
C LEU A 214 -15.15 8.45 1.60
N VAL A 215 -15.55 7.46 0.79
CA VAL A 215 -15.98 7.69 -0.61
C VAL A 215 -17.18 8.62 -0.69
N GLU A 216 -18.16 8.49 0.22
CA GLU A 216 -19.33 9.37 0.27
C GLU A 216 -19.00 10.80 0.70
N SER A 217 -17.83 11.03 1.32
CA SER A 217 -17.45 12.33 1.86
C SER A 217 -16.76 13.26 0.85
N ASP A 218 -16.09 12.72 -0.16
CA ASP A 218 -15.32 13.49 -1.15
C ASP A 218 -15.15 12.68 -2.45
N ASP A 219 -15.55 13.25 -3.60
CA ASP A 219 -15.49 12.62 -4.92
C ASP A 219 -14.07 12.22 -5.35
N MET A 220 -13.03 12.79 -4.73
CA MET A 220 -11.63 12.43 -4.96
C MET A 220 -11.28 11.04 -4.40
N ILE A 221 -12.07 10.54 -3.45
CA ILE A 221 -11.83 9.27 -2.77
C ILE A 221 -12.64 8.18 -3.46
N GLU A 222 -11.94 7.18 -4.00
CA GLU A 222 -12.56 6.04 -4.67
C GLU A 222 -12.27 4.73 -3.93
N TYR A 223 -13.22 3.79 -3.94
CA TYR A 223 -13.02 2.45 -3.38
C TYR A 223 -12.63 1.45 -4.46
N PHE A 224 -11.57 0.67 -4.19
CA PHE A 224 -11.21 -0.49 -5.00
C PHE A 224 -11.55 -1.80 -4.25
N PRO A 225 -12.37 -2.72 -4.81
CA PRO A 225 -12.91 -3.86 -4.07
C PRO A 225 -11.97 -5.08 -4.06
N SER A 226 -10.73 -4.92 -3.58
CA SER A 226 -9.74 -6.01 -3.57
C SER A 226 -10.11 -7.16 -2.63
N PHE A 227 -10.76 -6.87 -1.50
CA PHE A 227 -11.27 -7.86 -0.56
C PHE A 227 -12.35 -8.72 -1.20
N GLU A 228 -13.36 -8.09 -1.80
CA GLU A 228 -14.52 -8.72 -2.41
C GLU A 228 -14.12 -9.57 -3.62
N ILE A 229 -13.19 -9.09 -4.47
CA ILE A 229 -12.64 -9.91 -5.56
C ILE A 229 -12.05 -11.20 -4.98
N MET A 230 -11.30 -11.11 -3.89
CA MET A 230 -10.69 -12.27 -3.26
C MET A 230 -11.73 -13.25 -2.71
N ILE A 231 -12.74 -12.75 -1.99
CA ILE A 231 -13.70 -13.61 -1.28
C ILE A 231 -14.86 -14.12 -2.16
N GLU A 232 -15.24 -13.39 -3.21
CA GLU A 232 -16.36 -13.74 -4.08
C GLU A 232 -15.91 -14.38 -5.40
N GLU A 233 -14.93 -13.80 -6.10
CA GLU A 233 -14.44 -14.33 -7.38
C GLU A 233 -13.34 -15.38 -7.20
N LEU A 234 -12.41 -15.14 -6.28
CA LEU A 234 -11.20 -15.96 -6.08
C LEU A 234 -11.28 -16.83 -4.82
N ARG A 235 -12.48 -17.27 -4.47
CA ARG A 235 -12.79 -17.97 -3.20
C ARG A 235 -12.09 -19.32 -2.99
N ASP A 236 -11.62 -19.94 -4.06
CA ASP A 236 -10.99 -21.27 -4.03
C ASP A 236 -9.59 -21.21 -3.38
N TYR A 237 -9.24 -22.21 -2.57
CA TYR A 237 -7.93 -22.28 -1.90
C TYR A 237 -6.74 -22.25 -2.86
N ARG A 238 -6.93 -22.57 -4.14
CA ARG A 238 -5.91 -22.42 -5.19
C ARG A 238 -5.39 -20.99 -5.35
N PHE A 239 -6.11 -19.99 -4.84
CA PHE A 239 -5.73 -18.58 -4.86
C PHE A 239 -5.05 -18.10 -3.58
N TYR A 240 -4.90 -18.97 -2.60
CA TYR A 240 -4.19 -18.69 -1.37
C TYR A 240 -2.78 -19.28 -1.37
N CYS A 241 -1.89 -18.64 -0.63
CA CYS A 241 -0.62 -19.22 -0.22
C CYS A 241 -0.83 -20.43 0.70
N ARG A 242 0.24 -21.17 0.99
CA ARG A 242 0.20 -22.36 1.86
C ARG A 242 -0.34 -22.09 3.26
N ASP A 243 -0.24 -20.85 3.73
CA ASP A 243 -0.78 -20.42 5.03
C ASP A 243 -2.31 -20.22 5.03
N LEU A 244 -2.95 -20.30 3.87
CA LEU A 244 -4.40 -20.09 3.67
C LEU A 244 -4.89 -18.71 4.13
N ILE A 245 -3.96 -17.76 4.26
CA ILE A 245 -4.18 -16.40 4.79
C ILE A 245 -3.91 -15.36 3.71
N HIS A 246 -2.77 -15.49 3.04
CA HIS A 246 -2.34 -14.53 2.02
C HIS A 246 -2.83 -14.98 0.64
N PRO A 247 -3.24 -14.05 -0.24
CA PRO A 247 -3.37 -14.34 -1.66
C PRO A 247 -2.03 -14.78 -2.25
N ASN A 248 -2.05 -15.70 -3.20
CA ASN A 248 -0.85 -16.07 -3.96
C ASN A 248 -0.63 -15.17 -5.19
N ASP A 249 0.46 -15.39 -5.90
CA ASP A 249 0.85 -14.57 -7.06
C ASP A 249 -0.23 -14.52 -8.14
N LEU A 250 -0.90 -15.65 -8.42
CA LEU A 250 -1.99 -15.69 -9.40
C LEU A 250 -3.16 -14.79 -8.99
N ALA A 251 -3.56 -14.82 -7.71
CA ALA A 251 -4.62 -13.97 -7.20
C ALA A 251 -4.22 -12.48 -7.25
N ILE A 252 -2.97 -12.17 -6.89
CA ILE A 252 -2.41 -10.82 -6.96
C ILE A 252 -2.42 -10.31 -8.40
N ASP A 253 -2.05 -11.15 -9.38
CA ASP A 253 -2.04 -10.78 -10.80
C ASP A 253 -3.44 -10.48 -11.33
N ILE A 254 -4.44 -11.29 -10.96
CA ILE A 254 -5.84 -11.03 -11.34
C ILE A 254 -6.35 -9.73 -10.72
N ILE A 255 -6.04 -9.47 -9.44
CA ILE A 255 -6.45 -8.22 -8.78
C ILE A 255 -5.71 -7.02 -9.40
N TRP A 256 -4.43 -7.16 -9.76
CA TRP A 256 -3.66 -6.14 -10.47
C TRP A 256 -4.24 -5.80 -11.84
N GLU A 257 -4.65 -6.81 -12.61
CA GLU A 257 -5.29 -6.62 -13.92
C GLU A 257 -6.59 -5.81 -13.76
N LYS A 258 -7.45 -6.20 -12.80
CA LYS A 258 -8.69 -5.49 -12.49
C LYS A 258 -8.45 -4.06 -11.98
N PHE A 259 -7.44 -3.87 -11.14
CA PHE A 259 -7.01 -2.55 -10.68
C PHE A 259 -6.63 -1.67 -11.87
N SER A 260 -5.79 -2.20 -12.76
CA SER A 260 -5.31 -1.50 -13.95
C SER A 260 -6.44 -1.11 -14.89
N GLN A 261 -7.36 -2.04 -15.16
CA GLN A 261 -8.52 -1.79 -16.03
C GLN A 261 -9.45 -0.70 -15.48
N SER A 262 -9.64 -0.65 -14.15
CA SER A 262 -10.49 0.37 -13.52
C SER A 262 -9.78 1.72 -13.40
N ASN A 263 -8.48 1.75 -13.10
CA ASN A 263 -7.77 2.97 -12.71
C ASN A 263 -6.93 3.62 -13.81
N PHE A 264 -6.63 2.92 -14.90
CA PHE A 264 -5.77 3.43 -15.97
C PHE A 264 -6.58 3.73 -17.24
N ASN A 265 -6.04 4.60 -18.09
CA ASN A 265 -6.51 4.74 -19.47
C ASN A 265 -5.77 3.76 -20.39
N LEU A 266 -6.20 3.64 -21.66
CA LEU A 266 -5.60 2.70 -22.61
C LEU A 266 -4.11 2.98 -22.88
N GLU A 267 -3.71 4.26 -22.88
CA GLU A 267 -2.32 4.65 -23.06
C GLU A 267 -1.45 4.18 -21.89
N THR A 268 -1.88 4.44 -20.66
CA THR A 268 -1.22 3.97 -19.44
C THR A 268 -1.11 2.45 -19.41
N ILE A 269 -2.18 1.71 -19.73
CA ILE A 269 -2.13 0.24 -19.83
C ILE A 269 -1.09 -0.20 -20.86
N THR A 270 -1.04 0.45 -22.02
CA THR A 270 -0.07 0.14 -23.08
C THR A 270 1.37 0.36 -22.60
N ILE A 271 1.64 1.49 -21.94
CA ILE A 271 2.97 1.80 -21.38
C ILE A 271 3.34 0.79 -20.31
N SER A 272 2.41 0.46 -19.39
CA SER A 272 2.62 -0.53 -18.34
C SER A 272 3.03 -1.88 -18.90
N LEU A 273 2.34 -2.39 -19.92
CA LEU A 273 2.70 -3.66 -20.57
C LEU A 273 4.10 -3.61 -21.21
N GLN A 274 4.49 -2.49 -21.81
CA GLN A 274 5.84 -2.34 -22.37
C GLN A 274 6.92 -2.34 -21.27
N MET A 275 6.67 -1.65 -20.15
CA MET A 275 7.56 -1.63 -18.99
C MET A 275 7.67 -2.99 -18.31
N GLU A 276 6.56 -3.72 -18.18
CA GLU A 276 6.55 -5.06 -17.62
C GLU A 276 7.38 -6.03 -18.47
N ASN A 277 7.24 -5.98 -19.80
CA ASN A 277 8.05 -6.75 -20.74
C ASN A 277 9.55 -6.41 -20.64
N TYR A 278 9.88 -5.12 -20.56
CA TYR A 278 11.25 -4.66 -20.34
C TYR A 278 11.83 -5.22 -19.03
N ASN A 279 11.09 -5.10 -17.93
CA ASN A 279 11.53 -5.56 -16.61
C ASN A 279 11.59 -7.09 -16.51
N GLN A 280 10.72 -7.81 -17.20
CA GLN A 280 10.81 -9.27 -17.34
C GLN A 280 12.09 -9.69 -18.06
N LEU A 281 12.39 -9.05 -19.20
CA LEU A 281 13.64 -9.28 -19.92
C LEU A 281 14.85 -8.97 -19.03
N LYS A 282 14.82 -7.87 -18.26
CA LYS A 282 15.91 -7.47 -17.34
C LYS A 282 16.17 -8.51 -16.25
N ARG A 283 15.12 -9.15 -15.73
CA ARG A 283 15.22 -10.20 -14.69
C ARG A 283 15.67 -11.56 -15.20
N HIS A 284 15.49 -11.84 -16.48
CA HIS A 284 15.91 -13.11 -17.07
C HIS A 284 17.43 -13.29 -16.90
N ILE A 285 17.88 -14.48 -16.50
CA ILE A 285 19.31 -14.79 -16.31
C ILE A 285 19.79 -15.60 -17.51
N PRO A 286 20.59 -15.04 -18.44
CA PRO A 286 21.10 -15.79 -19.58
C PRO A 286 22.16 -16.80 -19.17
N MET A 287 22.14 -17.97 -19.81
CA MET A 287 23.04 -19.10 -19.52
C MET A 287 24.41 -18.99 -20.21
N SER A 288 24.62 -18.00 -21.08
CA SER A 288 25.88 -17.80 -21.82
C SER A 288 26.29 -16.33 -21.89
N GLN A 289 27.57 -16.08 -22.13
CA GLN A 289 28.10 -14.72 -22.33
C GLN A 289 27.47 -14.03 -23.55
N SER A 290 27.33 -14.75 -24.67
CA SER A 290 26.64 -14.24 -25.86
C SER A 290 25.16 -13.90 -25.58
N GLY A 291 24.50 -14.68 -24.73
CA GLY A 291 23.14 -14.42 -24.28
C GLY A 291 23.03 -13.14 -23.44
N LYS A 292 24.00 -12.88 -22.55
CA LYS A 292 24.09 -11.63 -21.77
C LYS A 292 24.27 -10.42 -22.67
N GLU A 293 25.14 -10.50 -23.67
CA GLU A 293 25.37 -9.40 -24.62
C GLU A 293 24.13 -9.12 -25.49
N ALA A 294 23.47 -10.17 -25.99
CA ALA A 294 22.24 -10.04 -26.76
C ALA A 294 21.09 -9.44 -25.93
N GLN A 295 20.94 -9.89 -24.69
CA GLN A 295 19.98 -9.33 -23.74
C GLN A 295 20.25 -7.84 -23.49
N LEU A 296 21.50 -7.47 -23.21
CA LEU A 296 21.87 -6.07 -22.95
C LEU A 296 21.58 -5.17 -24.15
N LYS A 297 21.95 -5.59 -25.37
CA LYS A 297 21.62 -4.84 -26.61
C LYS A 297 20.12 -4.63 -26.76
N LYS A 298 19.31 -5.66 -26.48
CA LYS A 298 17.85 -5.57 -26.53
C LYS A 298 17.27 -4.67 -25.44
N LEU A 299 17.83 -4.70 -24.23
CA LEU A 299 17.42 -3.81 -23.15
C LEU A 299 17.71 -2.34 -23.48
N ILE A 300 18.89 -2.04 -24.03
CA ILE A 300 19.26 -0.68 -24.47
C ILE A 300 18.27 -0.19 -25.52
N SER A 301 18.03 -0.98 -26.59
CA SER A 301 17.12 -0.55 -27.65
C SER A 301 15.68 -0.37 -27.17
N MET A 302 15.19 -1.24 -26.28
CA MET A 302 13.87 -1.08 -25.66
C MET A 302 13.80 0.19 -24.80
N GLN A 303 14.85 0.47 -24.01
CA GLN A 303 14.92 1.64 -23.15
C GLN A 303 14.97 2.94 -23.97
N GLU A 304 15.75 2.99 -25.05
CA GLU A 304 15.82 4.15 -25.96
C GLU A 304 14.45 4.46 -26.57
N VAL A 305 13.75 3.46 -27.10
CA VAL A 305 12.40 3.63 -27.68
C VAL A 305 11.42 4.12 -26.62
N LEU A 306 11.46 3.54 -25.41
CA LEU A 306 10.58 3.94 -24.31
C LEU A 306 10.85 5.37 -23.85
N ILE A 307 12.11 5.78 -23.70
CA ILE A 307 12.48 7.14 -23.30
C ILE A 307 12.09 8.15 -24.39
N GLN A 308 12.32 7.81 -25.67
CA GLN A 308 11.95 8.69 -26.77
C GLN A 308 10.44 8.90 -26.85
N LYS A 309 9.66 7.84 -26.60
CA LYS A 309 8.20 7.90 -26.68
C LYS A 309 7.57 8.48 -25.41
N TYR A 310 8.16 8.23 -24.25
CA TYR A 310 7.63 8.61 -22.93
C TYR A 310 8.78 9.11 -22.01
N PRO A 311 9.16 10.40 -22.11
CA PRO A 311 10.27 10.97 -21.36
C PRO A 311 10.13 10.91 -19.83
N ASP A 312 8.87 10.85 -19.35
CA ASP A 312 8.51 10.87 -17.93
C ASP A 312 8.69 9.49 -17.25
N LEU A 313 9.07 8.44 -17.99
CA LEU A 313 9.24 7.10 -17.42
C LEU A 313 10.44 7.01 -16.47
N ASN A 314 10.19 6.40 -15.31
CA ASN A 314 11.21 6.14 -14.31
C ASN A 314 11.92 4.80 -14.58
N PHE A 315 13.25 4.85 -14.67
CA PHE A 315 14.10 3.67 -14.84
C PHE A 315 15.09 3.62 -13.67
N ASP A 316 15.16 2.49 -12.95
CA ASP A 316 16.13 2.29 -11.85
C ASP A 316 17.59 2.50 -12.30
N LYS A 317 17.88 2.29 -13.59
CA LYS A 317 19.19 2.54 -14.20
C LYS A 317 19.00 2.84 -15.69
N ARG A 318 19.56 3.96 -16.15
CA ARG A 318 19.71 4.29 -17.58
C ARG A 318 21.08 3.78 -18.04
N PHE A 319 21.10 3.04 -19.14
CA PHE A 319 22.33 2.49 -19.73
C PHE A 319 23.02 3.46 -20.67
#